data_AF-A0A354XWM5-F1
#
_entry.id   AF-A0A354XWM5-F1
#
_cell.length_a   1.000
_cell.length_b   1.000
_cell.length_c   1.000
_cell.angle_alpha   90.00
_cell.angle_beta   90.00
_cell.angle_gamma   90.00
#
_symmetry.space_group_name_H-M   'P 1'
#
loop_
_entity.id
_entity.type
_entity.pdbx_description
1 polymer ?
#
loop_
_entity_poly.entity_id
_entity_poly.type
_entity_poly.pdbx_seq_one_letter_code
_entity_poly.pdbx_strand_id
1 'polypeptide(L)'
;IGAFLFIPAAQFEQFTFFLLSLYILTFGLAFLETTANPYIISMGDEATSTRRLNFAQSFNPMGSLLGMTVASNYVLTSLDSEKRDAAGNLIFHSLGEAEKAVIRTHDLEIIRNPYVIIGGVVLLVFVIIALTKMPRTQSAEAKNIRAIDSARRLLRNHNYREGVLTQFFYVAAQIMCWTFIIQYAENIGIPKAVGQRWNILAMSLFLTSRFISTYLMKYLRPSLMLTLFAA
;
A
#
# COMPACT_ATOMS: atom_id res chain seq x y z
N ILE A 1 -1.48 -10.28 -13.12
CA ILE A 1 -1.06 -9.85 -14.48
C ILE A 1 0.07 -8.83 -14.39
N GLY A 2 -0.15 -7.61 -13.86
CA GLY A 2 0.89 -6.56 -13.79
C GLY A 2 2.22 -7.01 -13.17
N ALA A 3 2.17 -7.75 -12.05
CA ALA A 3 3.38 -8.28 -11.39
C ALA A 3 4.21 -9.24 -12.28
N PHE A 4 3.56 -10.09 -13.09
CA PHE A 4 4.26 -11.02 -13.99
C PHE A 4 4.80 -10.34 -15.24
N LEU A 5 4.25 -9.17 -15.60
CA LEU A 5 4.71 -8.38 -16.73
C LEU A 5 6.07 -7.72 -16.48
N PHE A 6 6.56 -7.72 -15.23
CA PHE A 6 7.96 -7.39 -14.91
C PHE A 6 8.96 -8.40 -15.48
N ILE A 7 8.55 -9.64 -15.80
CA ILE A 7 9.44 -10.64 -16.42
C ILE A 7 9.87 -10.18 -17.83
N PRO A 8 8.94 -9.94 -18.78
CA PRO A 8 9.33 -9.42 -20.09
C PRO A 8 9.89 -7.99 -19.99
N ALA A 9 9.46 -7.18 -19.01
CA ALA A 9 10.03 -5.85 -18.81
C ALA A 9 11.54 -5.90 -18.52
N ALA A 10 11.97 -6.79 -17.63
CA ALA A 10 13.38 -6.99 -17.31
C ALA A 10 14.16 -7.62 -18.47
N GLN A 11 13.55 -8.52 -19.23
CA GLN A 11 14.22 -9.19 -20.36
C GLN A 11 14.45 -8.26 -21.56
N PHE A 12 13.49 -7.40 -21.88
CA PHE A 12 13.60 -6.49 -23.02
C PHE A 12 14.21 -5.13 -22.64
N GLU A 13 14.39 -4.85 -21.35
CA GLU A 13 14.88 -3.57 -20.80
C GLU A 13 14.12 -2.34 -21.32
N GLN A 14 12.86 -2.51 -21.75
CA GLN A 14 12.05 -1.43 -22.30
C GLN A 14 11.21 -0.76 -21.22
N PHE A 15 11.36 0.56 -21.11
CA PHE A 15 10.60 1.39 -20.19
C PHE A 15 9.07 1.21 -20.31
N THR A 16 8.56 1.04 -21.53
CA THR A 16 7.12 0.85 -21.78
C THR A 16 6.54 -0.37 -21.06
N PHE A 17 7.28 -1.48 -20.99
CA PHE A 17 6.81 -2.68 -20.28
C PHE A 17 6.78 -2.44 -18.76
N PHE A 18 7.76 -1.74 -18.20
CA PHE A 18 7.74 -1.34 -16.79
C PHE A 18 6.55 -0.45 -16.47
N LEU A 19 6.30 0.56 -17.30
CA LEU A 19 5.19 1.49 -17.12
C LEU A 19 3.84 0.77 -17.17
N LEU A 20 3.62 -0.10 -18.17
CA LEU A 20 2.39 -0.89 -18.28
C LEU A 20 2.21 -1.82 -17.07
N SER A 21 3.30 -2.44 -16.62
CA SER A 21 3.30 -3.34 -15.46
C SER A 21 2.85 -2.61 -14.19
N LEU A 22 3.47 -1.45 -13.91
CA LEU A 22 3.13 -0.59 -12.78
C LEU A 22 1.69 -0.05 -12.87
N TYR A 23 1.26 0.35 -14.07
CA TYR A 23 -0.10 0.82 -14.31
C TYR A 23 -1.13 -0.27 -13.97
N ILE A 24 -0.99 -1.47 -14.54
CA ILE A 24 -1.91 -2.59 -14.28
C ILE A 24 -1.91 -2.97 -12.80
N LEU A 25 -0.75 -2.96 -12.14
CA LEU A 25 -0.63 -3.29 -10.72
C LEU A 25 -1.37 -2.26 -9.85
N THR A 26 -1.19 -0.97 -10.14
CA THR A 26 -1.82 0.15 -9.41
C THR A 26 -3.35 0.13 -9.56
N PHE A 27 -3.85 -0.10 -10.78
CA PHE A 27 -5.29 -0.28 -11.00
C PHE A 27 -5.85 -1.51 -10.27
N GLY A 28 -5.11 -2.61 -10.26
CA GLY A 28 -5.48 -3.81 -9.51
C GLY A 28 -5.65 -3.53 -8.01
N LEU A 29 -4.72 -2.76 -7.41
CA LEU A 29 -4.82 -2.34 -6.01
C LEU A 29 -6.07 -1.49 -5.76
N ALA A 30 -6.37 -0.53 -6.64
CA ALA A 30 -7.57 0.30 -6.53
C ALA A 30 -8.88 -0.52 -6.60
N PHE A 31 -8.94 -1.52 -7.49
CA PHE A 31 -10.08 -2.44 -7.55
C PHE A 31 -10.21 -3.29 -6.28
N LEU A 32 -9.10 -3.81 -5.76
CA LEU A 32 -9.12 -4.58 -4.51
C LEU A 32 -9.58 -3.72 -3.34
N GLU A 33 -9.14 -2.47 -3.23
CA GLU A 33 -9.54 -1.58 -2.14
C GLU A 33 -11.03 -1.20 -2.21
N THR A 34 -11.53 -0.88 -3.41
CA THR A 34 -12.93 -0.51 -3.62
C THR A 34 -13.90 -1.67 -3.48
N THR A 35 -13.45 -2.91 -3.66
CA THR A 35 -14.30 -4.12 -3.53
C THR A 35 -14.14 -4.81 -2.18
N ALA A 36 -12.92 -4.95 -1.65
CA ALA A 36 -12.66 -5.68 -0.41
C ALA A 36 -13.18 -4.93 0.82
N ASN A 37 -13.03 -3.60 0.89
CA ASN A 37 -13.49 -2.83 2.04
C ASN A 37 -15.01 -2.95 2.25
N PRO A 38 -15.88 -2.69 1.24
CA PRO A 38 -17.32 -2.92 1.38
C PRO A 38 -17.69 -4.38 1.67
N TYR A 39 -16.93 -5.32 1.09
CA TYR A 39 -17.15 -6.74 1.31
C TYR A 39 -16.91 -7.14 2.79
N ILE A 40 -15.83 -6.65 3.41
CA ILE A 40 -15.53 -6.90 4.84
C ILE A 40 -16.60 -6.28 5.75
N ILE A 41 -17.09 -5.08 5.40
CA ILE A 41 -18.15 -4.39 6.15
C ILE A 41 -19.46 -5.20 6.10
N SER A 42 -19.83 -5.70 4.92
CA SER A 42 -21.08 -6.47 4.72
C SER A 42 -21.01 -7.92 5.20
N MET A 43 -19.82 -8.43 5.52
CA MET A 43 -19.63 -9.81 5.98
C MET A 43 -20.01 -9.98 7.45
N GLY A 44 -21.21 -10.50 7.76
CA GLY A 44 -21.64 -10.78 9.13
C GLY A 44 -22.41 -9.62 9.77
N ASP A 45 -22.43 -9.55 11.09
CA ASP A 45 -23.28 -8.61 11.83
C ASP A 45 -22.90 -7.14 11.59
N GLU A 46 -23.89 -6.27 11.36
CA GLU A 46 -23.72 -4.84 11.10
C GLU A 46 -23.07 -4.12 12.30
N ALA A 47 -23.39 -4.54 13.52
CA ALA A 47 -22.85 -3.94 14.75
C ALA A 47 -21.32 -4.06 14.89
N THR A 48 -20.71 -5.08 14.25
CA THR A 48 -19.26 -5.31 14.30
C THR A 48 -18.54 -4.98 12.99
N SER A 49 -19.24 -4.40 12.01
CA SER A 49 -18.73 -4.08 10.68
C SER A 49 -17.50 -3.17 10.69
N THR A 50 -17.56 -2.05 11.42
CA THR A 50 -16.44 -1.10 11.57
C THR A 50 -15.22 -1.76 12.23
N ARG A 51 -15.46 -2.63 13.21
CA ARG A 51 -14.37 -3.34 13.92
C ARG A 51 -13.69 -4.37 13.02
N ARG A 52 -14.45 -5.13 12.22
CA ARG A 52 -13.90 -6.07 11.24
C ARG A 52 -13.02 -5.36 10.20
N LEU A 53 -13.51 -4.23 9.68
CA LEU A 53 -12.76 -3.42 8.73
C LEU A 53 -11.44 -2.93 9.34
N ASN A 54 -11.49 -2.38 10.56
CA ASN A 54 -10.30 -1.88 11.24
C ASN A 54 -9.30 -2.99 11.56
N PHE A 55 -9.79 -4.18 11.95
CA PHE A 55 -8.95 -5.35 12.17
C PHE A 55 -8.25 -5.80 10.88
N ALA A 56 -8.99 -5.98 9.78
CA ALA A 56 -8.41 -6.36 8.49
C ALA A 56 -7.38 -5.32 8.01
N GLN A 57 -7.69 -4.03 8.13
CA GLN A 57 -6.76 -2.96 7.74
C GLN A 57 -5.57 -2.80 8.69
N SER A 58 -5.57 -3.41 9.88
CA SER A 58 -4.39 -3.41 10.77
C SER A 58 -3.23 -4.23 10.21
N PHE A 59 -3.49 -5.11 9.24
CA PHE A 59 -2.46 -5.85 8.51
C PHE A 59 -1.79 -5.00 7.43
N ASN A 60 -2.39 -3.90 6.98
CA ASN A 60 -1.83 -3.06 5.91
C ASN A 60 -0.48 -2.42 6.31
N PRO A 61 -0.35 -1.75 7.48
CA PRO A 61 0.93 -1.16 7.87
C PRO A 61 1.98 -2.23 8.20
N MET A 62 1.58 -3.43 8.63
CA MET A 62 2.51 -4.56 8.78
C MET A 62 3.12 -4.97 7.44
N GLY A 63 2.29 -5.08 6.39
CA GLY A 63 2.76 -5.34 5.04
C GLY A 63 3.73 -4.26 4.55
N SER A 64 3.44 -2.98 4.83
CA SER A 64 4.33 -1.86 4.50
C SER A 64 5.68 -1.94 5.21
N LEU A 65 5.69 -2.21 6.53
CA LEU A 65 6.92 -2.35 7.32
C LEU A 65 7.78 -3.54 6.86
N LEU A 66 7.14 -4.68 6.59
CA LEU A 66 7.82 -5.86 6.05
C LEU A 66 8.38 -5.57 4.65
N GLY A 67 7.58 -4.95 3.78
CA GLY A 67 8.00 -4.54 2.44
C GLY A 67 9.19 -3.59 2.47
N MET A 68 9.18 -2.60 3.36
CA MET A 68 10.29 -1.65 3.55
C MET A 68 11.55 -2.34 4.05
N THR A 69 11.42 -3.32 4.96
CA THR A 69 12.55 -4.09 5.48
C THR A 69 13.16 -4.98 4.41
N VAL A 70 12.33 -5.67 3.61
CA VAL A 70 12.80 -6.45 2.46
C VAL A 70 13.46 -5.55 1.42
N ALA A 71 12.85 -4.41 1.08
CA ALA A 71 13.43 -3.46 0.15
C ALA A 71 14.80 -2.94 0.63
N SER A 72 14.90 -2.55 1.90
CA SER A 72 16.14 -1.98 2.45
C SER A 72 17.27 -3.00 2.63
N ASN A 73 16.95 -4.21 3.08
CA ASN A 73 17.98 -5.19 3.48
C ASN A 73 18.31 -6.21 2.40
N TYR A 74 17.46 -6.34 1.37
CA TYR A 74 17.64 -7.33 0.32
C TYR A 74 17.73 -6.68 -1.06
N VAL A 75 16.79 -5.78 -1.40
CA VAL A 75 16.78 -5.15 -2.73
C VAL A 75 17.92 -4.13 -2.83
N LEU A 76 17.91 -3.07 -2.02
CA LEU A 76 18.87 -1.96 -2.12
C LEU A 76 20.33 -2.40 -1.93
N THR A 77 20.59 -3.35 -1.04
CA THR A 77 21.94 -3.86 -0.78
C THR A 77 22.49 -4.74 -1.91
N SER A 78 21.61 -5.30 -2.74
CA SER A 78 22.01 -6.17 -3.85
C SER A 78 22.17 -5.40 -5.15
N LEU A 79 21.64 -4.17 -5.24
CA LEU A 79 21.75 -3.33 -6.44
C LEU A 79 23.20 -2.87 -6.64
N ASP A 80 23.76 -3.19 -7.80
CA ASP A 80 25.11 -2.82 -8.17
C ASP A 80 25.20 -1.34 -8.57
N SER A 81 24.10 -0.74 -9.05
CA SER A 81 24.02 0.70 -9.32
C SER A 81 24.09 1.57 -8.07
N GLU A 82 23.72 1.04 -6.91
CA GLU A 82 23.74 1.74 -5.61
C GLU A 82 25.08 1.58 -4.87
N LYS A 83 26.05 0.83 -5.43
CA LYS A 83 27.38 0.68 -4.84
C LYS A 83 28.12 2.01 -4.83
N ARG A 84 28.61 2.38 -3.65
CA ARG A 84 29.36 3.61 -3.41
C ARG A 84 30.84 3.31 -3.16
N ASP A 85 31.71 4.20 -3.63
CA ASP A 85 33.14 4.15 -3.32
C ASP A 85 33.42 4.52 -1.85
N ALA A 86 34.68 4.44 -1.43
CA ALA A 86 35.11 4.82 -0.08
C ALA A 86 34.87 6.31 0.26
N ALA A 87 34.60 7.15 -0.75
CA ALA A 87 34.26 8.56 -0.61
C ALA A 87 32.73 8.83 -0.62
N GLY A 88 31.91 7.78 -0.78
CA GLY A 88 30.45 7.86 -0.79
C GLY A 88 29.81 8.19 -2.14
N ASN A 89 30.59 8.25 -3.23
CA ASN A 89 30.09 8.53 -4.58
C ASN A 89 29.61 7.25 -5.27
N LEU A 90 28.57 7.38 -6.10
CA LEU A 90 28.05 6.25 -6.89
C LEU A 90 29.07 5.84 -7.96
N ILE A 91 29.51 4.58 -7.92
CA ILE A 91 30.49 4.02 -8.87
C ILE A 91 29.85 3.92 -10.27
N PHE A 92 28.54 3.75 -10.35
CA PHE A 92 27.81 3.54 -11.60
C PHE A 92 28.06 4.61 -12.67
N HIS A 93 28.26 5.88 -12.29
CA HIS A 93 28.45 6.98 -13.23
C HIS A 93 29.86 7.05 -13.82
N SER A 94 30.86 6.46 -13.16
CA SER A 94 32.25 6.46 -13.63
C SER A 94 32.64 5.23 -14.46
N LEU A 95 31.73 4.25 -14.59
CA LEU A 95 31.97 3.01 -15.34
C LEU A 95 31.81 3.18 -16.85
N GLY A 96 32.42 2.26 -17.61
CA GLY A 96 32.24 2.18 -19.06
C GLY A 96 30.83 1.73 -19.46
N GLU A 97 30.40 2.06 -20.68
CA GLU A 97 29.05 1.70 -21.17
C GLU A 97 28.77 0.18 -21.17
N ALA A 98 29.80 -0.64 -21.39
CA ALA A 98 29.69 -2.09 -21.32
C ALA A 98 29.42 -2.61 -19.89
N GLU A 99 30.04 -2.00 -18.88
CA GLU A 99 29.83 -2.36 -17.47
C GLU A 99 28.46 -1.89 -16.97
N LYS A 100 28.02 -0.69 -17.40
CA LYS A 100 26.68 -0.19 -17.09
C LYS A 100 25.58 -1.08 -17.64
N ALA A 101 25.76 -1.66 -18.83
CA ALA A 101 24.79 -2.59 -19.42
C ALA A 101 24.64 -3.85 -18.56
N VAL A 102 25.76 -4.44 -18.12
CA VAL A 102 25.74 -5.61 -17.22
C VAL A 102 25.07 -5.31 -15.89
N ILE A 103 25.39 -4.15 -15.28
CA ILE A 103 24.78 -3.71 -14.02
C ILE A 103 23.27 -3.49 -14.20
N ARG A 104 22.83 -2.90 -15.30
CA ARG A 104 21.41 -2.68 -15.58
C ARG A 104 20.67 -4.01 -15.64
N THR A 105 21.17 -4.98 -16.39
CA THR A 105 20.53 -6.30 -16.48
C THR A 105 20.44 -6.96 -15.10
N HIS A 106 21.54 -6.95 -14.34
CA HIS A 106 21.58 -7.51 -12.98
C HIS A 106 20.59 -6.84 -12.03
N ASP A 107 20.56 -5.52 -11.99
CA ASP A 107 19.67 -4.74 -11.11
C ASP A 107 18.20 -4.95 -11.48
N LEU A 108 17.89 -5.08 -12.78
CA LEU A 108 16.54 -5.42 -13.23
C LEU A 108 16.11 -6.81 -12.76
N GLU A 109 17.01 -7.79 -12.67
CA GLU A 109 16.69 -9.12 -12.12
C GLU A 109 16.42 -9.07 -10.61
N ILE A 110 17.21 -8.29 -9.87
CA ILE A 110 17.02 -8.07 -8.43
C ILE A 110 15.66 -7.44 -8.15
N ILE A 111 15.23 -6.47 -8.98
CA ILE A 111 13.92 -5.85 -8.83
C ILE A 111 12.81 -6.81 -9.29
N ARG A 112 12.98 -7.49 -10.43
CA ARG A 112 11.98 -8.43 -10.98
C ARG A 112 11.57 -9.50 -9.96
N ASN A 113 12.55 -10.12 -9.30
CA ASN A 113 12.30 -11.31 -8.48
C ASN A 113 11.29 -11.05 -7.33
N PRO A 114 11.44 -10.02 -6.47
CA PRO A 114 10.43 -9.63 -5.47
C PRO A 114 9.04 -9.37 -6.06
N TYR A 115 8.94 -8.66 -7.20
CA TYR A 115 7.64 -8.39 -7.82
C TYR A 115 6.95 -9.66 -8.30
N VAL A 116 7.70 -10.61 -8.88
CA VAL A 116 7.17 -11.91 -9.31
C VAL A 116 6.72 -12.74 -8.10
N ILE A 117 7.49 -12.74 -7.00
CA ILE A 117 7.11 -13.41 -5.75
C ILE A 117 5.80 -12.83 -5.21
N ILE A 118 5.67 -11.50 -5.15
CA ILE A 118 4.42 -10.82 -4.75
C ILE A 118 3.28 -11.23 -5.68
N GLY A 119 3.51 -11.28 -6.99
CA GLY A 119 2.54 -11.77 -7.98
C GLY A 119 2.08 -13.19 -7.69
N GLY A 120 3.00 -14.08 -7.29
CA GLY A 120 2.70 -15.45 -6.86
C GLY A 120 1.86 -15.51 -5.59
N VAL A 121 2.18 -14.70 -4.58
CA VAL A 121 1.37 -14.60 -3.34
C VAL A 121 -0.04 -14.10 -3.64
N VAL A 122 -0.18 -13.07 -4.49
CA VAL A 122 -1.50 -12.56 -4.90
C VAL A 122 -2.30 -13.63 -5.65
N LEU A 123 -1.64 -14.42 -6.52
CA LEU A 123 -2.28 -15.53 -7.22
C LEU A 123 -2.74 -16.62 -6.24
N LEU A 124 -1.92 -16.96 -5.25
CA LEU A 124 -2.28 -17.91 -4.20
C LEU A 124 -3.51 -17.43 -3.42
N VAL A 125 -3.53 -16.16 -3.00
CA VAL A 125 -4.70 -15.57 -2.33
C VAL A 125 -5.94 -15.63 -3.23
N PHE A 126 -5.79 -15.34 -4.53
CA PHE A 126 -6.89 -15.45 -5.49
C PHE A 126 -7.44 -16.88 -5.57
N VAL A 127 -6.57 -17.90 -5.63
CA VAL A 127 -6.99 -19.32 -5.63
C VAL A 127 -7.71 -19.67 -4.33
N ILE A 128 -7.19 -19.24 -3.16
CA ILE A 128 -7.84 -19.47 -1.87
C ILE A 128 -9.24 -18.86 -1.86
N ILE A 129 -9.40 -17.61 -2.32
CA ILE A 129 -10.70 -16.94 -2.42
C ILE A 129 -11.64 -17.67 -3.37
N ALA A 130 -11.15 -18.12 -4.53
CA ALA A 130 -11.94 -18.85 -5.52
C ALA A 130 -12.45 -20.21 -5.01
N LEU A 131 -11.67 -20.88 -4.15
CA LEU A 131 -12.05 -22.16 -3.53
C LEU A 131 -12.92 -21.99 -2.28
N THR A 132 -12.89 -20.82 -1.65
CA THR A 132 -13.64 -20.56 -0.41
C THR A 132 -15.09 -20.21 -0.74
N LYS A 133 -16.04 -21.02 -0.26
CA LYS A 133 -17.48 -20.70 -0.38
C LYS A 133 -17.83 -19.54 0.53
N MET A 134 -17.95 -18.36 -0.07
CA MET A 134 -18.28 -17.14 0.65
C MET A 134 -19.81 -16.98 0.83
N PRO A 135 -20.29 -16.56 2.02
CA PRO A 135 -21.71 -16.35 2.27
C PRO A 135 -22.24 -15.23 1.36
N ARG A 136 -23.41 -15.46 0.76
CA ARG A 136 -24.06 -14.47 -0.10
C ARG A 136 -24.53 -13.31 0.76
N THR A 137 -23.96 -12.14 0.56
CA THR A 137 -24.46 -10.89 1.16
C THR A 137 -25.75 -10.48 0.45
N GLN A 138 -26.71 -9.96 1.21
CA GLN A 138 -28.08 -9.63 0.76
C GLN A 138 -28.15 -8.58 -0.37
N SER A 139 -27.02 -8.00 -0.76
CA SER A 139 -26.91 -6.99 -1.84
C SER A 139 -27.04 -7.57 -3.26
N ALA A 140 -27.20 -8.89 -3.43
CA ALA A 140 -27.32 -9.54 -4.73
C ALA A 140 -28.69 -9.38 -5.42
N GLU A 141 -29.70 -8.79 -4.77
CA GLU A 141 -31.06 -8.63 -5.32
C GLU A 141 -31.35 -7.27 -5.99
N ALA A 142 -30.34 -6.47 -6.33
CA ALA A 142 -30.53 -5.20 -7.03
C ALA A 142 -30.71 -5.40 -8.55
N LYS A 143 -31.89 -5.85 -8.99
CA LYS A 143 -32.31 -5.71 -10.40
C LYS A 143 -32.40 -4.23 -10.77
N ASN A 144 -31.67 -3.82 -11.82
CA ASN A 144 -31.79 -2.52 -12.52
C ASN A 144 -31.52 -1.25 -11.69
N ILE A 145 -30.37 -1.15 -11.04
CA ILE A 145 -29.88 0.16 -10.57
C ILE A 145 -28.92 0.74 -11.60
N ARG A 146 -29.29 1.85 -12.26
CA ARG A 146 -28.36 2.59 -13.14
C ARG A 146 -27.28 3.24 -12.28
N ALA A 147 -26.01 3.06 -12.63
CA ALA A 147 -24.88 3.63 -11.88
C ALA A 147 -24.98 5.15 -11.66
N ILE A 148 -25.58 5.87 -12.63
CA ILE A 148 -25.81 7.32 -12.56
C ILE A 148 -26.79 7.68 -11.44
N ASP A 149 -27.85 6.89 -11.26
CA ASP A 149 -28.87 7.14 -10.23
C ASP A 149 -28.30 6.87 -8.83
N SER A 150 -27.46 5.83 -8.68
CA SER A 150 -26.69 5.59 -7.44
C SER A 150 -25.72 6.72 -7.13
N ALA A 151 -24.95 7.17 -8.11
CA ALA A 151 -24.00 8.26 -7.93
C ALA A 151 -24.70 9.56 -7.50
N ARG A 152 -25.83 9.89 -8.15
CA ARG A 152 -26.64 11.07 -7.78
C ARG A 152 -27.21 10.96 -6.37
N ARG A 153 -27.69 9.77 -5.98
CA ARG A 153 -28.20 9.52 -4.63
C ARG A 153 -27.11 9.66 -3.57
N LEU A 154 -25.91 9.12 -3.82
CA LEU A 154 -24.75 9.24 -2.93
C LEU A 154 -24.30 10.69 -2.79
N LEU A 155 -24.19 11.43 -3.90
CA LEU A 155 -23.84 12.85 -3.88
C LEU A 155 -24.90 13.73 -3.20
N ARG A 156 -26.16 13.30 -3.09
CA ARG A 156 -27.18 14.03 -2.32
C ARG A 156 -27.10 13.75 -0.82
N ASN A 157 -26.50 12.63 -0.42
CA ASN A 157 -26.37 12.27 0.98
C ASN A 157 -25.28 13.12 1.67
N HIS A 158 -25.69 13.91 2.66
CA HIS A 158 -24.81 14.81 3.39
C HIS A 158 -23.67 14.06 4.09
N ASN A 159 -24.00 13.00 4.83
CA ASN A 159 -23.02 12.22 5.58
C ASN A 159 -22.01 11.53 4.66
N TYR A 160 -22.44 11.13 3.47
CA TYR A 160 -21.53 10.55 2.46
C TYR A 160 -20.54 11.59 1.95
N ARG A 161 -21.02 12.80 1.61
CA ARG A 161 -20.17 13.89 1.13
C ARG A 161 -19.14 14.32 2.17
N GLU A 162 -19.57 14.47 3.43
CA GLU A 162 -18.67 14.76 4.53
C GLU A 162 -17.66 13.64 4.72
N GLY A 163 -18.09 12.37 4.70
CA GLY A 163 -17.17 11.23 4.79
C GLY A 163 -16.12 11.20 3.69
N VAL A 164 -16.48 11.50 2.43
CA VAL A 164 -15.52 11.61 1.32
C VAL A 164 -14.53 12.74 1.54
N LEU A 165 -15.00 13.91 2.00
CA LEU A 165 -14.14 15.05 2.26
C LEU A 165 -13.18 14.77 3.43
N THR A 166 -13.68 14.17 4.51
CA THR A 166 -12.85 13.74 5.65
C THR A 166 -11.79 12.72 5.21
N GLN A 167 -12.17 11.72 4.40
CA GLN A 167 -11.23 10.72 3.89
C GLN A 167 -10.15 11.35 3.00
N PHE A 168 -10.51 12.34 2.18
CA PHE A 168 -9.56 13.08 1.36
C PHE A 168 -8.49 13.79 2.21
N PHE A 169 -8.91 14.57 3.22
CA PHE A 169 -7.98 15.25 4.12
C PHE A 169 -7.16 14.26 4.95
N TYR A 170 -7.76 13.17 5.42
CA TYR A 170 -7.08 12.12 6.16
C TYR A 170 -5.94 11.51 5.32
N VAL A 171 -6.21 11.08 4.09
CA VAL A 171 -5.18 10.48 3.22
C VAL A 171 -4.10 11.51 2.85
N ALA A 172 -4.48 12.76 2.56
CA ALA A 172 -3.55 13.82 2.23
C ALA A 172 -2.59 14.12 3.40
N ALA A 173 -3.12 14.30 4.61
CA ALA A 173 -2.32 14.54 5.81
C ALA A 173 -1.42 13.33 6.12
N GLN A 174 -1.95 12.11 5.98
CA GLN A 174 -1.19 10.88 6.23
C GLN A 174 0.03 10.77 5.29
N ILE A 175 -0.18 10.91 3.97
CA ILE A 175 0.90 10.82 2.98
C ILE A 175 1.92 11.93 3.18
N MET A 176 1.46 13.15 3.50
CA MET A 176 2.34 14.29 3.77
C MET A 176 3.26 14.01 4.97
N CYS A 177 2.70 13.60 6.12
CA CYS A 177 3.49 13.29 7.31
C CYS A 177 4.53 12.20 7.05
N TRP A 178 4.19 11.14 6.32
CA TRP A 178 5.10 10.02 6.06
C TRP A 178 6.19 10.37 5.05
N THR A 179 5.86 11.17 4.03
CA THR A 179 6.81 11.56 2.99
C THR A 179 7.83 12.54 3.57
N PHE A 180 7.33 13.59 4.24
CA PHE A 180 8.16 14.73 4.65
C PHE A 180 8.94 14.54 5.95
N ILE A 181 8.67 13.49 6.75
CA ILE A 181 9.39 13.30 8.03
C ILE A 181 10.92 13.22 7.85
N ILE A 182 11.40 12.59 6.77
CA ILE A 182 12.83 12.45 6.50
C ILE A 182 13.43 13.76 6.01
N GLN A 183 12.74 14.46 5.08
CA GLN A 183 13.22 15.74 4.56
C GLN A 183 13.15 16.84 5.63
N TYR A 184 12.15 16.80 6.50
CA TYR A 184 12.03 17.69 7.64
C TYR A 184 13.20 17.50 8.60
N ALA A 185 13.54 16.25 8.95
CA ALA A 185 14.70 15.93 9.77
C ALA A 185 16.01 16.45 9.14
N GLU A 186 16.21 16.25 7.84
CA GLU A 186 17.38 16.78 7.13
C GLU A 186 17.46 18.31 7.21
N ASN A 187 16.34 19.01 7.02
CA ASN A 187 16.30 20.48 7.02
C ASN A 187 16.65 21.09 8.39
N ILE A 188 16.38 20.39 9.49
CA ILE A 188 16.75 20.81 10.85
C ILE A 188 18.13 20.32 11.28
N GLY A 189 18.94 19.80 10.35
CA GLY A 189 20.31 19.34 10.60
C GLY A 189 20.41 17.93 11.19
N ILE A 190 19.32 17.16 11.22
CA ILE A 190 19.34 15.76 11.67
C ILE A 190 19.73 14.86 10.47
N PRO A 191 20.70 13.94 10.62
CA PRO A 191 21.07 13.03 9.55
C PRO A 191 19.89 12.17 9.04
N LYS A 192 19.82 11.91 7.73
CA LYS A 192 18.77 11.08 7.09
C LYS A 192 18.58 9.72 7.75
N ALA A 193 19.68 9.10 8.18
CA ALA A 193 19.63 7.81 8.89
C ALA A 193 18.84 7.90 10.21
N VAL A 194 18.98 9.01 10.94
CA VAL A 194 18.22 9.25 12.17
C VAL A 194 16.78 9.60 11.83
N GLY A 195 16.53 10.42 10.80
CA GLY A 195 15.18 10.69 10.27
C GLY A 195 14.40 9.42 9.88
N GLN A 196 15.07 8.46 9.24
CA GLN A 196 14.48 7.16 8.89
C GLN A 196 14.13 6.33 10.13
N ARG A 197 14.94 6.37 11.21
CA ARG A 197 14.60 5.72 12.48
C ARG A 197 13.34 6.32 13.11
N TRP A 198 13.19 7.65 13.07
CA TRP A 198 11.96 8.32 13.52
C TRP A 198 10.75 7.90 12.69
N ASN A 199 10.90 7.76 11.37
CA ASN A 199 9.84 7.27 10.49
C ASN A 199 9.40 5.84 10.86
N ILE A 200 10.35 4.93 11.07
CA ILE A 200 10.05 3.55 11.49
C ILE A 200 9.35 3.53 12.86
N LEU A 201 9.76 4.38 13.80
CA LEU A 201 9.11 4.51 15.10
C LEU A 201 7.68 5.05 14.97
N ALA A 202 7.45 6.05 14.12
CA ALA A 202 6.12 6.59 13.83
C ALA A 202 5.20 5.54 13.18
N MET A 203 5.71 4.75 12.23
CA MET A 203 4.96 3.63 11.62
C MET A 203 4.62 2.56 12.64
N SER A 204 5.55 2.25 13.55
CA SER A 204 5.34 1.27 14.61
C SER A 204 4.29 1.75 15.61
N LEU A 205 4.33 3.02 15.99
CA LEU A 205 3.31 3.66 16.84
C LEU A 205 1.93 3.67 16.17
N PHE A 206 1.88 3.98 14.88
CA PHE A 206 0.65 3.92 14.09
C PHE A 206 0.05 2.51 14.10
N LEU A 207 0.88 1.48 13.90
CA LEU A 207 0.46 0.09 13.93
C LEU A 207 -0.09 -0.33 15.30
N THR A 208 0.65 -0.05 16.38
CA THR A 208 0.22 -0.43 17.74
C THR A 208 -1.04 0.30 18.16
N SER A 209 -1.12 1.61 17.89
CA SER A 209 -2.31 2.42 18.12
C SER A 209 -3.52 1.87 17.38
N ARG A 210 -3.34 1.39 16.14
CA ARG A 210 -4.43 0.80 15.35
C ARG A 210 -4.97 -0.50 15.94
N PHE A 211 -4.09 -1.38 16.42
CA PHE A 211 -4.50 -2.61 17.11
C PHE A 211 -5.22 -2.32 18.43
N ILE A 212 -4.67 -1.41 19.25
CA ILE A 212 -5.29 -0.99 20.51
C ILE A 212 -6.66 -0.38 20.26
N SER A 213 -6.77 0.50 19.26
CA SER A 213 -8.03 1.14 18.88
C SER A 213 -9.06 0.12 18.40
N THR A 214 -8.65 -0.85 17.58
CA THR A 214 -9.52 -1.93 17.10
C THR A 214 -10.02 -2.81 18.25
N TYR A 215 -9.19 -3.05 19.27
CA TYR A 215 -9.59 -3.75 20.48
C TYR A 215 -10.59 -2.92 21.30
N LEU A 216 -10.32 -1.62 21.45
CA LEU A 216 -11.17 -0.71 22.21
C LEU A 216 -12.56 -0.50 21.59
N MET A 217 -12.70 -0.66 20.26
CA MET A 217 -14.01 -0.70 19.58
C MET A 217 -14.92 -1.84 20.06
N LYS A 218 -14.43 -2.81 20.84
CA LYS A 218 -15.29 -3.78 21.54
C LYS A 218 -16.10 -3.12 22.68
N TYR A 219 -15.56 -2.07 23.28
CA TYR A 219 -16.10 -1.44 24.49
C TYR A 219 -16.64 -0.03 24.22
N LEU A 220 -16.07 0.70 23.26
CA LEU A 220 -16.45 2.06 22.91
C LEU A 220 -17.06 2.13 21.50
N ARG A 221 -18.03 3.04 21.33
CA ARG A 221 -18.63 3.32 20.02
C ARG A 221 -17.58 3.93 19.08
N PRO A 222 -17.46 3.48 17.82
CA PRO A 222 -16.47 4.01 16.88
C PRO A 222 -16.54 5.53 16.67
N SER A 223 -17.74 6.11 16.71
CA SER A 223 -17.93 7.56 16.57
C SER A 223 -17.30 8.35 17.72
N LEU A 224 -17.42 7.87 18.95
CA LEU A 224 -16.86 8.51 20.14
C LEU A 224 -15.33 8.41 20.17
N MET A 225 -14.78 7.31 19.65
CA MET A 225 -13.33 7.17 19.48
C MET A 225 -12.80 8.16 18.43
N LEU A 226 -13.51 8.33 17.32
CA LEU A 226 -13.11 9.26 16.27
C LEU A 226 -13.08 10.71 16.77
N THR A 227 -14.05 11.12 17.61
CA THR A 227 -14.06 12.45 18.22
C THR A 227 -12.94 12.63 19.25
N LEU A 228 -12.58 11.58 19.99
CA LEU A 228 -11.48 11.61 20.96
C LEU A 228 -10.11 11.72 20.29
N PHE A 229 -9.92 11.10 19.12
CA PHE A 229 -8.66 11.22 18.36
C PHE A 229 -8.56 12.50 17.54
N ALA A 230 -9.68 13.16 17.29
CA ALA A 230 -9.71 14.47 16.62
C ALA A 230 -9.52 15.65 17.59
N ALA A 231 -9.71 15.42 18.89
CA ALA A 231 -9.52 16.40 19.97
C ALA A 231 -8.06 16.44 20.44
#